data_AF-A0A366W600-F1
#
_entry.id   AF-A0A366W600-F1
#
_cell.length_a   1.000
_cell.length_b   1.000
_cell.length_c   1.000
_cell.angle_alpha   90.00
_cell.angle_beta   90.00
_cell.angle_gamma   90.00
#
_symmetry.space_group_name_H-M   'P 1'
#
loop_
_entity.id
_entity.type
_entity.pdbx_description
1 polymer ?
#
loop_
_entity_poly.entity_id
_entity_poly.type
_entity_poly.pdbx_seq_one_letter_code
_entity_poly.pdbx_strand_id
1 'polypeptide(L)'
;EGCGGQRMALTIAEHARAGTLPEWRVETSVIPRDWFTNRHGRTAKTADAADLGPKGWPAQERVNRKGVRVADAVLYCPIIIRGDAAERASRRRHWLLFRTALLELRTSFQIGNDLTSWVVGDKLPPLRPWVV
;
A
#
# COMPACT_ATOMS: atom_id res chain seq x y z
N GLU A 1 -19.89 15.85 -13.17
CA GLU A 1 -20.02 15.17 -11.85
C GLU A 1 -19.47 13.75 -11.93
N GLY A 2 -18.16 13.55 -11.75
CA GLY A 2 -17.54 12.22 -11.93
C GLY A 2 -16.33 11.92 -11.06
N CYS A 3 -15.89 12.87 -10.23
CA CYS A 3 -14.59 12.80 -9.56
C CYS A 3 -14.62 12.14 -8.16
N GLY A 4 -15.59 11.26 -7.88
CA GLY A 4 -15.61 10.45 -6.64
C GLY A 4 -16.61 10.91 -5.55
N GLY A 5 -17.52 11.83 -5.87
CA GLY A 5 -18.68 12.17 -5.03
C GLY A 5 -18.36 12.66 -3.61
N GLN A 6 -19.25 12.39 -2.66
CA GLN A 6 -19.12 12.83 -1.26
C GLN A 6 -17.79 12.40 -0.61
N ARG A 7 -17.33 11.18 -0.92
CA ARG A 7 -16.07 10.66 -0.36
C ARG A 7 -14.87 11.48 -0.82
N MET A 8 -14.83 11.90 -2.09
CA MET A 8 -13.77 12.79 -2.58
C MET A 8 -13.82 14.17 -1.92
N ALA A 9 -15.02 14.73 -1.74
CA ALA A 9 -15.18 16.02 -1.06
C ALA A 9 -14.64 15.98 0.37
N LEU A 10 -14.89 14.89 1.11
CA LEU A 10 -14.34 14.68 2.45
C LEU A 10 -12.81 14.57 2.42
N THR A 11 -12.26 13.77 1.51
CA THR A 11 -10.80 13.65 1.33
C THR A 11 -10.14 15.00 1.05
N ILE A 12 -10.73 15.84 0.19
CA ILE A 12 -10.24 17.20 -0.08
C ILE A 12 -10.27 18.05 1.20
N ALA A 13 -11.39 18.05 1.93
CA ALA A 13 -11.55 18.84 3.14
C ALA A 13 -10.56 18.42 4.24
N GLU A 14 -10.34 17.12 4.43
CA GLU A 14 -9.39 16.58 5.40
C GLU A 14 -7.95 16.99 5.06
N HIS A 15 -7.53 16.80 3.81
CA HIS A 15 -6.19 17.18 3.37
C HIS A 15 -5.96 18.70 3.42
N ALA A 16 -6.98 19.50 3.08
CA ALA A 16 -6.92 20.96 3.18
C ALA A 16 -6.73 21.42 4.64
N ARG A 17 -7.49 20.84 5.60
CA ARG A 17 -7.34 21.15 7.03
C ARG A 17 -5.97 20.74 7.58
N ALA A 18 -5.46 19.59 7.13
CA ALA A 18 -4.17 19.07 7.57
C ALA A 18 -2.97 19.71 6.86
N GLY A 19 -3.18 20.50 5.79
CA GLY A 19 -2.09 21.02 4.96
C GLY A 19 -1.30 19.92 4.23
N THR A 20 -1.94 18.80 3.91
CA THR A 20 -1.31 17.61 3.30
C THR A 20 -1.92 17.29 1.94
N LEU A 21 -1.39 16.28 1.26
CA LEU A 21 -1.92 15.74 0.01
C LEU A 21 -2.07 14.22 0.12
N PRO A 22 -2.96 13.59 -0.68
CA PRO A 22 -3.08 12.14 -0.70
C PRO A 22 -1.75 11.47 -1.05
N GLU A 23 -1.40 10.42 -0.34
CA GLU A 23 -0.18 9.66 -0.64
C GLU A 23 -0.30 8.93 -1.98
N TRP A 24 0.64 9.19 -2.87
CA TRP A 24 0.74 8.55 -4.19
C TRP A 24 1.83 7.47 -4.21
N ARG A 25 2.83 7.58 -3.34
CA ARG A 25 3.97 6.68 -3.26
C ARG A 25 3.58 5.44 -2.47
N VAL A 26 3.93 4.29 -3.03
CA VAL A 26 3.85 3.02 -2.32
C VAL A 26 5.18 2.32 -2.48
N GLU A 27 5.86 2.14 -1.36
CA GLU A 27 7.10 1.38 -1.33
C GLU A 27 6.79 -0.11 -1.39
N THR A 28 7.57 -0.85 -2.19
CA THR A 28 7.47 -2.30 -2.23
C THR A 28 8.21 -2.86 -1.04
N SER A 29 7.50 -3.58 -0.16
CA SER A 29 8.12 -4.23 1.00
C SER A 29 7.67 -5.68 1.08
N VAL A 30 8.61 -6.57 1.40
CA VAL A 30 8.33 -7.96 1.73
C VAL A 30 8.32 -8.10 3.24
N ILE A 31 7.19 -8.52 3.80
CA ILE A 31 7.02 -8.70 5.24
C ILE A 31 6.56 -10.12 5.55
N PRO A 32 6.95 -10.70 6.70
CA PRO A 32 6.35 -11.93 7.18
C PRO A 32 4.83 -11.79 7.29
N ARG A 33 4.12 -12.84 6.89
CA ARG A 33 2.66 -12.91 6.98
C ARG A 33 2.20 -12.82 8.43
N ASP A 34 2.94 -13.46 9.33
CA ASP A 34 2.62 -13.53 10.75
C ASP A 34 3.90 -13.59 11.60
N TRP A 35 3.76 -13.17 12.85
CA TRP A 35 4.85 -13.04 13.80
C TRP A 35 4.54 -13.82 15.08
N PHE A 36 5.57 -14.40 15.67
CA PHE A 36 5.55 -14.97 17.00
C PHE A 36 6.34 -14.06 17.95
N THR A 37 5.81 -13.82 19.15
CA THR A 37 6.45 -12.98 20.15
C THR A 37 6.66 -13.78 21.42
N ASN A 38 7.88 -13.78 21.95
CA ASN A 38 8.22 -14.36 23.25
C ASN A 38 9.08 -13.39 24.09
N ARG A 39 9.51 -13.81 25.28
CA ARG A 39 10.35 -13.00 26.18
C ARG A 39 11.71 -12.59 25.59
N HIS A 40 12.15 -13.22 24.50
CA HIS A 40 13.41 -12.96 23.82
C HIS A 40 13.24 -12.12 22.54
N GLY A 41 12.01 -11.72 22.21
CA GLY A 41 11.72 -10.82 21.09
C GLY A 41 10.69 -11.38 20.11
N ARG A 42 10.68 -10.78 18.92
CA ARG A 42 9.73 -11.09 17.85
C ARG A 42 10.43 -11.84 16.72
N THR A 43 9.90 -12.99 16.33
CA THR A 43 10.40 -13.79 15.21
C THR A 43 9.30 -14.04 14.20
N ALA A 44 9.65 -14.19 12.92
CA ALA A 44 8.68 -14.52 11.89
C ALA A 44 8.17 -15.95 12.10
N LYS A 45 6.86 -16.18 11.90
CA LYS A 45 6.31 -17.55 11.95
C LYS A 45 6.77 -18.35 10.74
N THR A 46 7.08 -19.61 11.01
CA THR A 46 7.41 -20.60 9.98
C THR A 46 6.27 -21.60 9.82
N ALA A 47 6.09 -22.12 8.61
CA ALA A 47 5.17 -23.20 8.26
C ALA A 47 5.95 -24.36 7.62
N ASP A 48 5.37 -25.56 7.62
CA ASP A 48 5.96 -26.72 6.95
C ASP A 48 5.77 -26.59 5.43
N ALA A 49 6.83 -26.75 4.66
CA ALA A 49 6.78 -26.73 3.22
C ALA A 49 5.90 -27.86 2.66
N ALA A 50 5.72 -28.97 3.38
CA ALA A 50 4.80 -30.04 2.99
C ALA A 50 3.35 -29.53 2.82
N ASP A 51 2.94 -28.50 3.57
CA ASP A 51 1.61 -27.89 3.48
C ASP A 51 1.35 -27.20 2.13
N LEU A 52 2.40 -26.93 1.35
CA LEU A 52 2.29 -26.36 0.00
C LEU A 52 2.00 -27.42 -1.09
N GLY A 53 1.87 -28.70 -0.70
CA GLY A 53 1.57 -29.80 -1.60
C GLY A 53 2.65 -29.93 -2.70
N PRO A 54 2.28 -30.02 -4.00
CA PRO A 54 3.25 -30.20 -5.09
C PRO A 54 4.28 -29.08 -5.26
N LYS A 55 4.02 -27.89 -4.68
CA LYS A 55 4.95 -26.74 -4.72
C LYS A 55 5.88 -26.70 -3.50
N GLY A 56 5.66 -27.60 -2.55
CA GLY A 56 6.43 -27.73 -1.33
C GLY A 56 7.70 -28.54 -1.52
N TRP A 57 8.51 -28.57 -0.46
CA TRP A 57 9.65 -29.47 -0.37
C TRP A 57 9.32 -30.63 0.56
N PRO A 58 9.67 -31.88 0.19
CA PRO A 58 9.52 -33.02 1.09
C PRO A 58 10.49 -32.87 2.28
N ALA A 59 10.14 -33.54 3.39
CA ALA A 59 11.03 -33.64 4.55
C ALA A 59 12.41 -34.18 4.12
N GLN A 60 13.47 -33.61 4.68
CA GLN A 60 14.83 -33.96 4.31
C GLN A 60 15.42 -34.94 5.33
N GLU A 61 16.00 -36.02 4.84
CA GLU A 61 16.68 -36.98 5.70
C GLU A 61 17.97 -36.38 6.24
N ARG A 62 18.21 -36.53 7.54
CA ARG A 62 19.53 -36.38 8.14
C ARG A 62 19.79 -37.46 9.17
N VAL A 63 21.06 -37.68 9.46
CA VAL A 63 21.48 -38.49 10.61
C VAL A 63 21.58 -37.58 11.82
N ASN A 64 20.86 -37.91 12.89
CA ASN A 64 20.95 -37.17 14.14
C ASN A 64 22.28 -37.48 14.86
N ARG A 65 22.58 -36.75 15.95
CA ARG A 65 23.81 -36.95 16.73
C ARG A 65 23.97 -38.37 17.31
N LYS A 66 22.91 -39.18 17.34
CA LYS A 66 22.91 -40.57 17.84
C LYS A 66 23.00 -41.61 16.73
N GLY A 67 23.26 -41.21 15.47
CA GLY A 67 23.38 -42.13 14.34
C GLY A 67 22.03 -42.60 13.75
N VAL A 68 20.90 -42.09 14.22
CA VAL A 68 19.57 -42.47 13.74
C VAL A 68 19.16 -41.56 12.57
N ARG A 69 18.65 -42.15 11.49
CA ARG A 69 18.05 -41.41 10.37
C ARG A 69 16.73 -40.80 10.81
N VAL A 70 16.62 -39.49 10.67
CA VAL A 70 15.40 -38.71 10.94
C VAL A 70 15.05 -37.89 9.72
N ALA A 71 13.76 -37.69 9.46
CA ALA A 71 13.27 -36.80 8.42
C ALA A 71 12.80 -35.50 9.08
N ASP A 72 13.50 -34.39 8.83
CA ASP A 72 13.14 -33.08 9.38
C ASP A 72 12.32 -32.30 8.34
N ALA A 73 11.25 -31.65 8.80
CA ALA A 73 10.42 -30.78 7.97
C ALA A 73 11.22 -29.60 7.41
N VAL A 74 10.98 -29.27 6.14
CA VAL A 74 11.55 -28.06 5.53
C VAL A 74 10.64 -26.89 5.90
N LEU A 75 11.16 -25.96 6.69
CA LEU A 75 10.38 -24.81 7.14
C LEU A 75 10.54 -23.64 6.17
N TYR A 76 9.45 -22.93 5.90
CA TYR A 76 9.48 -21.66 5.18
C TYR A 76 8.74 -20.57 5.96
N CYS A 77 9.06 -19.31 5.70
CA CYS A 77 8.33 -18.16 6.23
C CYS A 77 7.31 -17.67 5.18
N PRO A 78 6.00 -17.82 5.41
CA PRO A 78 5.01 -17.20 4.54
C PRO A 78 5.19 -15.67 4.54
N ILE A 79 5.16 -15.04 3.37
CA ILE A 79 5.34 -13.59 3.20
C ILE A 79 4.11 -12.92 2.60
N ILE A 80 4.00 -11.61 2.83
CA ILE A 80 3.09 -10.70 2.15
C ILE A 80 3.95 -9.67 1.40
N ILE A 81 3.63 -9.44 0.14
CA ILE A 81 4.22 -8.36 -0.66
C ILE A 81 3.26 -7.17 -0.58
N ARG A 82 3.76 -6.04 -0.08
CA ARG A 82 3.06 -4.74 -0.11
C ARG A 82 3.59 -3.91 -1.26
N GLY A 83 2.81 -2.96 -1.76
CA GLY A 83 3.25 -2.09 -2.85
C GLY A 83 3.44 -2.85 -4.15
N ASP A 84 2.52 -3.76 -4.44
CA ASP A 84 2.50 -4.47 -5.72
C ASP A 84 2.11 -3.51 -6.87
N ALA A 85 2.08 -4.02 -8.10
CA ALA A 85 1.73 -3.20 -9.26
C ALA A 85 0.28 -2.70 -9.21
N ALA A 86 -0.64 -3.50 -8.64
CA ALA A 86 -2.06 -3.17 -8.56
C ALA A 86 -2.33 -2.04 -7.56
N GLU A 87 -1.71 -2.10 -6.38
CA GLU A 87 -1.78 -1.08 -5.33
C GLU A 87 -1.18 0.24 -5.84
N ARG A 88 -0.01 0.19 -6.48
CA ARG A 88 0.61 1.38 -7.12
C ARG A 88 -0.32 2.00 -8.16
N ALA A 89 -0.91 1.19 -9.05
CA ALA A 89 -1.85 1.69 -10.04
C ALA A 89 -3.11 2.30 -9.39
N SER A 90 -3.61 1.69 -8.32
CA SER A 90 -4.76 2.20 -7.56
C SER A 90 -4.48 3.58 -6.95
N ARG A 91 -3.32 3.75 -6.29
CA ARG A 91 -2.91 5.05 -5.72
C ARG A 91 -2.76 6.12 -6.79
N ARG A 92 -2.15 5.79 -7.93
CA ARG A 92 -2.03 6.72 -9.07
C ARG A 92 -3.40 7.15 -9.60
N ARG A 93 -4.35 6.23 -9.74
CA ARG A 93 -5.73 6.59 -10.15
C ARG A 93 -6.41 7.50 -9.13
N HIS A 94 -6.26 7.19 -7.84
CA HIS A 94 -6.82 8.02 -6.77
C HIS A 94 -6.24 9.44 -6.79
N TRP A 95 -4.92 9.57 -6.97
CA TRP A 95 -4.25 10.86 -7.12
C TRP A 95 -4.80 11.66 -8.30
N LEU A 96 -4.97 11.03 -9.46
CA LEU A 96 -5.51 11.69 -10.65
C LEU A 96 -6.95 12.16 -10.44
N LEU A 97 -7.80 11.33 -9.81
CA LEU A 97 -9.17 11.72 -9.47
C LEU A 97 -9.21 12.91 -8.51
N PHE A 98 -8.39 12.88 -7.47
CA PHE A 98 -8.26 14.00 -6.53
C PHE A 98 -7.82 15.28 -7.24
N ARG A 99 -6.81 15.21 -8.11
CA ARG A 99 -6.34 16.35 -8.88
C ARG A 99 -7.41 16.89 -9.83
N THR A 100 -8.16 16.02 -10.50
CA THR A 100 -9.26 16.43 -11.39
C THR A 100 -10.38 17.11 -10.59
N ALA A 101 -10.72 16.60 -9.40
CA ALA A 101 -11.69 17.25 -8.53
C ALA A 101 -11.25 18.66 -8.13
N LEU A 102 -9.97 18.87 -7.80
CA LEU A 102 -9.44 20.21 -7.52
C LEU A 102 -9.49 21.14 -8.74
N LEU A 103 -9.25 20.61 -9.94
CA LEU A 103 -9.36 21.36 -11.18
C LEU A 103 -10.82 21.77 -11.46
N GLU A 104 -11.77 20.87 -11.24
CA GLU A 104 -13.21 21.17 -11.33
C GLU A 104 -13.58 22.28 -10.35
N LEU A 105 -13.21 22.15 -9.07
CA LEU A 105 -13.49 23.17 -8.05
C LEU A 105 -12.90 24.54 -8.41
N ARG A 106 -11.64 24.58 -8.85
CA ARG A 106 -11.01 25.81 -9.32
C ARG A 106 -11.80 26.43 -10.48
N THR A 107 -12.16 25.63 -11.48
CA THR A 107 -12.88 26.10 -12.66
C THR A 107 -14.25 26.67 -12.25
N SER A 108 -14.98 25.97 -11.38
CA SER A 108 -16.26 26.43 -10.85
C SER A 108 -16.12 27.76 -10.10
N PHE A 109 -15.12 27.91 -9.22
CA PHE A 109 -14.92 29.16 -8.49
C PHE A 109 -14.46 30.32 -9.39
N GLN A 110 -13.64 30.05 -10.41
CA GLN A 110 -13.18 31.07 -11.36
C GLN A 110 -14.30 31.54 -12.28
N ILE A 111 -15.20 30.65 -12.70
CA ILE A 111 -16.35 31.00 -13.57
C ILE A 111 -17.46 31.67 -12.78
N GLY A 112 -17.80 31.16 -11.59
CA GLY A 112 -18.89 31.68 -10.77
C GLY A 112 -18.61 33.08 -10.21
N ASN A 113 -17.33 33.43 -10.01
CA ASN A 113 -16.90 34.68 -9.39
C ASN A 113 -17.60 34.98 -8.03
N ASP A 114 -18.00 33.92 -7.31
CA ASP A 114 -18.73 34.01 -6.04
C ASP A 114 -17.81 34.36 -4.84
N LEU A 115 -16.52 34.57 -5.10
CA LEU A 115 -15.52 34.90 -4.08
C LEU A 115 -15.25 36.41 -4.08
N THR A 116 -15.77 37.10 -3.06
CA THR A 116 -15.67 38.56 -2.94
C THR A 116 -14.30 39.08 -2.49
N SER A 117 -13.51 38.24 -1.82
CA SER A 117 -12.25 38.66 -1.16
C SER A 117 -11.03 37.78 -1.50
N TRP A 118 -11.23 36.68 -2.24
CA TRP A 118 -10.18 35.71 -2.52
C TRP A 118 -10.09 35.44 -4.01
N VAL A 119 -8.86 35.42 -4.54
CA VAL A 119 -8.59 35.02 -5.94
C VAL A 119 -8.07 33.60 -5.96
N VAL A 120 -8.73 32.73 -6.72
CA VAL A 120 -8.27 31.35 -6.91
C VAL A 120 -7.13 31.35 -7.92
N GLY A 121 -5.93 31.04 -7.45
CA GLY A 121 -4.75 30.92 -8.28
C GLY A 121 -4.69 29.62 -9.09
N ASP A 122 -3.74 29.57 -10.03
CA ASP A 122 -3.64 28.47 -11.00
C ASP A 122 -2.84 27.26 -10.52
N LYS A 123 -2.28 27.32 -9.31
CA LYS A 123 -1.41 26.29 -8.76
C LYS A 123 -2.22 25.04 -8.44
N LEU A 124 -1.84 23.93 -9.06
CA LEU A 124 -2.37 22.60 -8.78
C LEU A 124 -1.23 21.64 -8.42
N PRO A 125 -1.53 20.56 -7.67
CA PRO A 125 -0.57 19.48 -7.45
C PRO A 125 -0.02 18.93 -8.79
N PRO A 126 1.22 18.42 -8.79
CA PRO A 126 1.84 17.86 -9.99
C PRO A 126 0.98 16.73 -10.58
N LEU A 127 0.91 16.66 -11.92
CA LEU A 127 0.09 15.66 -12.61
C LEU A 127 0.61 14.24 -12.36
N ARG A 128 1.93 14.05 -12.35
CA ARG A 128 2.60 12.76 -12.17
C ARG A 128 3.79 12.89 -11.21
N PRO A 129 3.55 12.95 -9.89
CA PRO A 129 4.63 13.11 -8.90
C PRO A 129 5.60 11.92 -8.85
N TRP A 130 5.23 10.77 -9.42
CA TRP A 130 6.05 9.54 -9.43
C TRP A 130 7.07 9.44 -10.59
N VAL A 131 7.20 10.49 -11.42
CA VAL A 131 8.18 10.54 -12.53
C VAL A 131 9.47 11.27 -12.12
N VAL A 132 9.51 11.77 -10.87
CA VAL A 132 10.65 12.48 -10.28
C VAL A 132 11.76 11.49 -9.92
#